data_AF-A0A433TSS2-F1
#
_entry.id   AF-A0A433TSS2-F1
#
_cell.length_a   1.000
_cell.length_b   1.000
_cell.length_c   1.000
_cell.angle_alpha   90.00
_cell.angle_beta   90.00
_cell.angle_gamma   90.00
#
_symmetry.space_group_name_H-M   'P 1'
#
loop_
_entity.id
_entity.type
_entity.pdbx_description
1 polymer ?
#
loop_
_entity_poly.entity_id
_entity_poly.type
_entity_poly.pdbx_seq_one_letter_code
_entity_poly.pdbx_strand_id
1 'polypeptide(L)'
;MSEVATRLAAEADAMELRGPEKKLYIKEGLEKNKNEKRSDGSRNDLDSWLLRFERFAETSQWQKESWPAYLSALLTGRALDCFCRLSTEDAKNYDAIKLALQKRYNLTEDGYRLMFRQCKPEEGENPGMFVVRLKTYLERAPLQSIPVVDVPFKRVAVDLVGPIDPTSEDGHRYILTLVDYATRYPEAVPLKRIDAETVAEALVNIYSRLGVPKEILTDQGTQFMSIQSL
;
A
#
# COMPACT_ATOMS: atom_id res chain seq x y z
N MET A 1 6.71 -18.70 8.65
CA MET A 1 7.75 -19.48 9.35
C MET A 1 7.43 -20.95 9.15
N SER A 2 8.26 -21.68 8.39
CA SER A 2 8.06 -23.13 8.26
C SER A 2 8.20 -23.74 9.65
N GLU A 3 7.38 -24.76 9.94
CA GLU A 3 7.42 -25.59 11.15
C GLU A 3 8.86 -26.01 11.55
N VAL A 4 9.73 -26.09 10.54
CA VAL A 4 11.16 -26.37 10.61
C VAL A 4 11.95 -25.32 11.40
N ALA A 5 11.72 -24.02 11.19
CA ALA A 5 12.46 -22.98 11.91
C ALA A 5 12.16 -23.03 13.42
N THR A 6 10.90 -23.29 13.75
CA THR A 6 10.43 -23.45 15.13
C THR A 6 10.99 -24.72 15.75
N ARG A 7 11.02 -25.84 15.01
CA ARG A 7 11.63 -27.09 15.49
C ARG A 7 13.13 -26.94 15.75
N LEU A 8 13.87 -26.32 14.84
CA LEU A 8 15.32 -26.11 14.99
C LEU A 8 15.67 -25.18 16.15
N ALA A 9 14.84 -24.16 16.40
CA ALA A 9 15.02 -23.29 17.56
C ALA A 9 14.78 -24.04 18.87
N ALA A 10 13.71 -24.86 18.93
CA ALA A 10 13.40 -25.70 20.09
C ALA A 10 14.45 -26.80 20.32
N GLU A 11 14.94 -27.44 19.25
CA GLU A 11 16.03 -28.42 19.32
C GLU A 11 17.32 -27.78 19.81
N ALA A 12 17.66 -26.58 19.32
CA ALA A 12 18.84 -25.87 19.79
C ALA A 12 18.73 -25.43 21.27
N ASP A 13 17.52 -25.12 21.73
CA ASP A 13 17.25 -24.83 23.15
C ASP A 13 17.32 -26.08 24.02
N ALA A 14 16.77 -27.22 23.55
CA ALA A 14 16.89 -28.50 24.24
C ALA A 14 18.34 -29.01 24.31
N MET A 15 19.18 -28.60 23.36
CA MET A 15 20.62 -28.88 23.34
C MET A 15 21.45 -27.87 24.15
N GLU A 16 20.80 -26.91 24.84
CA GLU A 16 21.44 -25.83 25.60
C GLU A 16 22.49 -25.04 24.80
N LEU A 17 22.34 -24.97 23.47
CA LEU A 17 23.31 -24.30 22.60
C LEU A 17 23.30 -22.81 22.91
N ARG A 18 24.49 -22.22 23.06
CA ARG A 18 24.64 -20.82 23.44
C ARG A 18 25.02 -19.96 22.25
N GLY A 19 24.49 -18.73 22.24
CA GLY A 19 24.88 -17.61 21.37
C GLY A 19 25.28 -18.00 19.93
N PRO A 20 26.59 -18.12 19.63
CA PRO A 20 27.09 -18.42 18.29
C PRO A 20 26.75 -19.84 17.78
N GLU A 21 26.72 -20.84 18.66
CA GLU A 21 26.47 -22.25 18.28
C GLU A 21 24.99 -22.46 17.93
N LYS A 22 24.09 -21.89 18.73
CA LYS A 22 22.65 -21.88 18.46
C LYS A 22 22.35 -21.20 17.12
N LYS A 23 23.04 -20.11 16.84
CA LYS A 23 22.90 -19.37 15.58
C LYS A 23 23.38 -20.18 14.37
N LEU A 24 24.48 -20.92 14.52
CA LEU A 24 25.00 -21.79 13.46
C LEU A 24 24.08 -22.98 13.19
N TYR A 25 23.59 -23.64 14.25
CA TYR A 25 22.69 -24.78 14.16
C TYR A 25 21.38 -24.44 13.43
N ILE A 26 20.75 -23.32 13.84
CA ILE A 26 19.51 -22.85 13.20
C ILE A 26 19.79 -22.46 11.75
N LYS A 27 20.92 -21.80 11.46
CA LYS A 27 21.31 -21.42 10.09
C LYS A 27 21.50 -22.65 9.19
N GLU A 28 22.25 -23.66 9.64
CA GLU A 28 22.49 -24.88 8.87
C GLU A 28 21.21 -25.69 8.65
N GLY A 29 20.35 -25.79 9.67
CA GLY A 29 19.06 -26.48 9.54
C GLY A 29 18.11 -25.76 8.58
N LEU A 30 18.13 -24.43 8.56
CA LEU A 30 17.36 -23.62 7.61
C LEU A 30 17.93 -23.71 6.18
N GLU A 31 19.24 -23.75 6.01
CA GLU A 31 19.88 -23.93 4.69
C GLU A 31 19.58 -25.30 4.08
N LYS A 32 19.59 -26.38 4.88
CA LYS A 32 19.19 -27.72 4.43
C LYS A 32 17.71 -27.78 4.00
N ASN A 33 16.84 -27.00 4.65
CA ASN A 33 15.41 -26.96 4.33
C ASN A 33 15.05 -26.02 3.17
N LYS A 34 15.97 -25.13 2.79
CA LYS A 34 15.81 -24.18 1.66
C LYS A 34 15.62 -24.88 0.31
N ASN A 35 16.03 -26.15 0.20
CA ASN A 35 15.89 -26.97 -1.01
C ASN A 35 14.50 -27.62 -1.16
N GLU A 36 13.62 -27.53 -0.15
CA GLU A 36 12.25 -28.00 -0.24
C GLU A 36 11.26 -26.84 -0.19
N LYS A 37 10.79 -26.47 -1.38
CA LYS A 37 9.57 -25.70 -1.67
C LYS A 37 9.49 -24.27 -1.09
N ARG A 38 9.65 -23.28 -1.98
CA ARG A 38 8.89 -22.03 -1.87
C ARG A 38 8.14 -21.77 -3.16
N SER A 39 6.82 -21.98 -3.10
CA SER A 39 5.87 -21.36 -4.01
C SER A 39 5.90 -19.85 -3.81
N ASP A 40 5.74 -19.14 -4.92
CA ASP A 40 5.74 -17.70 -5.09
C ASP A 40 5.13 -16.90 -3.92
N GLY A 41 5.87 -15.88 -3.49
CA GLY A 41 5.53 -14.99 -2.39
C GLY A 41 4.34 -14.11 -2.71
N SER A 42 3.18 -14.51 -2.23
CA SER A 42 1.99 -13.66 -2.16
C SER A 42 2.19 -12.53 -1.13
N ARG A 43 1.77 -11.31 -1.50
CA ARG A 43 1.91 -10.07 -0.72
C ARG A 43 1.18 -10.09 0.63
N ASN A 44 0.12 -10.90 0.79
CA ASN A 44 -0.60 -11.12 2.05
C ASN A 44 0.18 -11.99 3.07
N ASP A 45 1.21 -12.70 2.61
CA ASP A 45 1.99 -13.63 3.44
C ASP A 45 2.96 -12.89 4.38
N LEU A 46 3.50 -11.73 3.97
CA LEU A 46 4.54 -11.04 4.74
C LEU A 46 4.03 -10.51 6.09
N ASP A 47 2.83 -9.95 6.12
CA ASP A 47 2.28 -9.33 7.31
C ASP A 47 1.82 -10.36 8.35
N SER A 48 1.18 -11.44 7.87
CA SER A 48 0.87 -12.62 8.67
C SER A 48 2.15 -13.27 9.20
N TRP A 49 3.22 -13.26 8.41
CA TRP A 49 4.53 -13.76 8.79
C TRP A 49 5.21 -12.90 9.85
N LEU A 50 5.17 -11.57 9.72
CA LEU A 50 5.72 -10.63 10.72
C LEU A 50 4.97 -10.75 12.05
N LEU A 51 3.63 -10.79 12.02
CA LEU A 51 2.83 -10.99 13.22
C LEU A 51 3.14 -12.32 13.93
N ARG A 52 3.35 -13.39 13.15
CA ARG A 52 3.75 -14.68 13.70
C ARG A 52 5.15 -14.65 14.31
N PHE A 53 6.09 -13.92 13.70
CA PHE A 53 7.42 -13.69 14.26
C PHE A 53 7.33 -12.94 15.60
N GLU A 54 6.56 -11.86 15.67
CA GLU A 54 6.39 -11.04 16.88
C GLU A 54 5.81 -11.85 18.04
N ARG A 55 4.68 -12.54 17.82
CA ARG A 55 4.05 -13.37 18.85
C ARG A 55 5.00 -14.45 19.37
N PHE A 56 5.82 -15.02 18.50
CA PHE A 56 6.79 -16.02 18.88
C PHE A 56 7.92 -15.42 19.72
N ALA A 57 8.52 -14.31 19.27
CA ALA A 57 9.58 -13.62 19.97
C ALA A 57 9.13 -13.14 21.37
N GLU A 58 7.88 -12.69 21.50
CA GLU A 58 7.26 -12.32 22.78
C GLU A 58 7.08 -13.53 23.70
N THR A 59 6.52 -14.63 23.17
CA THR A 59 6.31 -15.86 23.95
C THR A 59 7.63 -16.46 24.44
N SER A 60 8.67 -16.38 23.60
CA SER A 60 10.02 -16.84 23.92
C SER A 60 10.85 -15.82 24.73
N GLN A 61 10.26 -14.69 25.13
CA GLN A 61 10.90 -13.64 25.92
C GLN A 61 12.23 -13.13 25.33
N TRP A 62 12.31 -13.04 24.00
CA TRP A 62 13.49 -12.53 23.34
C TRP A 62 13.66 -11.03 23.60
N GLN A 63 14.87 -10.63 23.98
CA GLN A 63 15.24 -9.22 24.10
C GLN A 63 15.05 -8.51 22.76
N LYS A 64 14.32 -7.38 22.75
CA LYS A 64 13.94 -6.66 21.51
C LYS A 64 15.14 -6.22 20.68
N GLU A 65 16.27 -5.97 21.34
CA GLU A 65 17.55 -5.59 20.74
C GLU A 65 18.13 -6.71 19.85
N SER A 66 17.72 -7.96 20.10
CA SER A 66 18.19 -9.13 19.35
C SER A 66 17.28 -9.49 18.16
N TRP A 67 16.05 -8.96 18.13
CA TRP A 67 15.07 -9.24 17.07
C TRP A 67 15.58 -8.89 15.66
N PRO A 68 16.27 -7.76 15.43
CA PRO A 68 16.82 -7.41 14.11
C PRO A 68 17.74 -8.49 13.54
N ALA A 69 18.63 -9.03 14.38
CA ALA A 69 19.62 -10.03 13.97
C ALA A 69 18.98 -11.38 13.65
N TYR A 70 17.93 -11.76 14.38
CA TYR A 70 17.15 -12.97 14.10
C TYR A 70 16.29 -12.79 12.86
N LEU A 71 15.61 -11.65 12.74
CA LEU A 71 14.79 -11.31 11.59
C LEU A 71 15.64 -11.34 10.31
N SER A 72 16.79 -10.67 10.28
CA SER A 72 17.68 -10.61 9.10
C SER A 72 18.13 -11.99 8.62
N ALA A 73 18.31 -12.95 9.53
CA ALA A 73 18.69 -14.32 9.19
C ALA A 73 17.54 -15.10 8.52
N LEU A 74 16.29 -14.70 8.77
CA LEU A 74 15.09 -15.34 8.25
C LEU A 74 14.57 -14.68 6.97
N LEU A 75 15.01 -13.45 6.68
CA LEU A 75 14.68 -12.74 5.45
C LEU A 75 15.35 -13.39 4.24
N THR A 76 14.64 -13.42 3.11
CA THR A 76 15.13 -13.98 1.86
C THR A 76 14.60 -13.19 0.67
N GLY A 77 15.29 -13.25 -0.47
CA GLY A 77 14.82 -12.62 -1.71
C GLY A 77 14.62 -11.12 -1.57
N ARG A 78 13.48 -10.60 -2.06
CA ARG A 78 13.16 -9.15 -2.05
C ARG A 78 13.12 -8.53 -0.65
N ALA A 79 12.78 -9.31 0.38
CA ALA A 79 12.77 -8.82 1.75
C ALA A 79 14.19 -8.62 2.30
N LEU A 80 15.11 -9.52 1.93
CA LEU A 80 16.53 -9.38 2.29
C LEU A 80 17.20 -8.23 1.51
N ASP A 81 16.89 -8.05 0.23
CA ASP A 81 17.33 -6.86 -0.55
C ASP A 81 16.89 -5.56 0.13
N CYS A 82 15.66 -5.50 0.65
CA CYS A 82 15.17 -4.35 1.39
C CYS A 82 15.99 -4.08 2.65
N PHE A 83 16.26 -5.12 3.44
CA PHE A 83 17.06 -5.02 4.66
C PHE A 83 18.50 -4.55 4.36
N CYS A 84 19.15 -5.08 3.33
CA CYS A 84 20.52 -4.70 2.97
C CYS A 84 20.67 -3.25 2.50
N ARG A 85 19.57 -2.58 2.14
CA ARG A 85 19.55 -1.17 1.74
C ARG A 85 19.37 -0.20 2.91
N LEU A 86 19.09 -0.71 4.10
CA LEU A 86 18.95 0.10 5.30
C LEU A 86 20.31 0.60 5.78
N SER A 87 20.30 1.75 6.46
CA SER A 87 21.49 2.24 7.16
C SER A 87 21.88 1.26 8.28
N THR A 88 23.14 1.32 8.73
CA THR A 88 23.61 0.48 9.84
C THR A 88 22.88 0.75 11.17
N GLU A 89 22.27 1.93 11.30
CA GLU A 89 21.48 2.33 12.46
C GLU A 89 20.06 1.77 12.37
N ASP A 90 19.41 1.91 11.21
CA ASP A 90 18.08 1.34 10.96
C ASP A 90 18.08 -0.19 10.99
N ALA A 91 19.15 -0.83 10.51
CA ALA A 91 19.29 -2.29 10.52
C ALA A 91 19.45 -2.89 11.94
N LYS A 92 19.67 -2.04 12.96
CA LYS A 92 19.68 -2.44 14.38
C LYS A 92 18.35 -2.17 15.08
N ASN A 93 17.38 -1.57 14.38
CA ASN A 93 16.08 -1.24 14.94
C ASN A 93 15.00 -2.08 14.26
N TYR A 94 14.32 -2.94 15.03
CA TYR A 94 13.27 -3.81 14.51
C TYR A 94 12.12 -3.02 13.90
N ASP A 95 11.72 -1.90 14.52
CA ASP A 95 10.61 -1.08 14.04
C ASP A 95 10.95 -0.42 12.70
N ALA A 96 12.20 0.01 12.52
CA ALA A 96 12.68 0.55 11.26
C ALA A 96 12.69 -0.52 10.14
N ILE A 97 13.13 -1.73 10.44
CA ILE A 97 13.12 -2.86 9.49
C ILE A 97 11.69 -3.25 9.13
N LYS A 98 10.81 -3.38 10.13
CA LYS A 98 9.38 -3.69 9.94
C LYS A 98 8.73 -2.66 9.03
N LEU A 99 8.95 -1.38 9.30
CA LEU A 99 8.41 -0.27 8.52
C LEU A 99 8.96 -0.26 7.08
N ALA A 100 10.25 -0.53 6.89
CA ALA A 100 10.85 -0.61 5.56
C ALA A 100 10.31 -1.80 4.75
N LEU A 101 10.16 -2.97 5.38
CA LEU A 101 9.53 -4.14 4.77
C LEU A 101 8.06 -3.86 4.42
N GLN A 102 7.31 -3.26 5.33
CA GLN A 102 5.93 -2.88 5.08
C GLN A 102 5.80 -1.90 3.92
N LYS A 103 6.62 -0.83 3.88
CA LYS A 103 6.65 0.11 2.75
C LYS A 103 6.98 -0.58 1.42
N ARG A 104 8.02 -1.41 1.40
CA ARG A 104 8.49 -2.11 0.18
C ARG A 104 7.45 -3.08 -0.39
N TYR A 105 6.57 -3.60 0.46
CA TYR A 105 5.50 -4.54 0.09
C TYR A 105 4.11 -3.90 0.05
N ASN A 106 4.00 -2.56 0.08
CA ASN A 106 2.74 -1.80 0.07
C ASN A 106 1.78 -2.16 1.22
N LEU A 107 2.30 -2.51 2.39
CA LEU A 107 1.55 -2.64 3.64
C LEU A 107 1.45 -1.26 4.33
N THR A 108 1.14 -0.22 3.56
CA THR A 108 0.87 1.14 4.03
C THR A 108 -0.63 1.38 4.06
N GLU A 109 -1.12 2.41 4.77
CA GLU A 109 -2.55 2.74 4.77
C GLU A 109 -3.12 2.84 3.34
N ASP A 110 -2.43 3.52 2.43
CA ASP A 110 -2.87 3.64 1.03
C ASP A 110 -2.90 2.30 0.29
N GLY A 111 -1.96 1.40 0.61
CA GLY A 111 -1.97 0.04 0.10
C GLY A 111 -3.20 -0.74 0.55
N TYR A 112 -3.55 -0.69 1.85
CA TYR A 112 -4.77 -1.32 2.36
C TYR A 112 -6.04 -0.64 1.84
N ARG A 113 -6.06 0.68 1.62
CA ARG A 113 -7.17 1.39 0.94
C ARG A 113 -7.37 0.88 -0.48
N LEU A 114 -6.29 0.67 -1.22
CA LEU A 114 -6.34 0.12 -2.57
C LEU A 114 -6.85 -1.33 -2.56
N MET A 115 -6.34 -2.17 -1.65
CA MET A 115 -6.80 -3.55 -1.47
C MET A 115 -8.29 -3.59 -1.13
N PHE A 116 -8.76 -2.75 -0.22
CA PHE A 116 -10.18 -2.63 0.11
C PHE A 116 -11.02 -2.27 -1.12
N ARG A 117 -10.60 -1.25 -1.90
CA ARG A 117 -11.33 -0.77 -3.10
C ARG A 117 -11.38 -1.80 -4.23
N GLN A 118 -10.33 -2.60 -4.38
CA GLN A 118 -10.19 -3.55 -5.49
C GLN A 118 -10.56 -4.98 -5.10
N CYS A 119 -10.84 -5.25 -3.82
CA CYS A 119 -11.14 -6.58 -3.31
C CYS A 119 -12.37 -7.18 -4.00
N LYS A 120 -12.26 -8.43 -4.45
CA LYS A 120 -13.37 -9.24 -4.96
C LYS A 120 -13.42 -10.57 -4.20
N PRO A 121 -14.61 -11.19 -4.05
CA PRO A 121 -14.71 -12.53 -3.47
C PRO A 121 -13.81 -13.51 -4.21
N GLU A 122 -13.05 -14.31 -3.48
CA GLU A 122 -12.18 -15.35 -4.03
C GLU A 122 -12.97 -16.63 -4.34
N GLU A 123 -12.47 -17.45 -5.27
CA GLU A 123 -13.11 -18.70 -5.66
C GLU A 123 -13.05 -19.70 -4.48
N GLY A 124 -14.23 -20.14 -4.01
CA GLY A 124 -14.35 -20.98 -2.80
C GLY A 124 -14.40 -20.21 -1.47
N GLU A 125 -14.34 -18.87 -1.49
CA GLU A 125 -14.52 -18.04 -0.30
C GLU A 125 -16.01 -17.92 0.05
N ASN A 126 -16.37 -18.23 1.30
CA ASN A 126 -17.73 -17.97 1.77
C ASN A 126 -17.90 -16.47 2.13
N PRO A 127 -19.14 -15.94 2.11
CA PRO A 127 -19.38 -14.52 2.38
C PRO A 127 -18.85 -14.03 3.74
N GLY A 128 -18.84 -14.88 4.77
CA GLY A 128 -18.31 -14.54 6.09
C GLY A 128 -16.79 -14.30 6.06
N MET A 129 -16.05 -15.17 5.37
CA MET A 129 -14.60 -15.04 5.16
C MET A 129 -14.27 -13.76 4.38
N PHE A 130 -15.06 -13.46 3.35
CA PHE A 130 -14.91 -12.23 2.58
C PHE A 130 -15.09 -10.98 3.45
N VAL A 131 -16.12 -10.95 4.31
CA VAL A 131 -16.35 -9.84 5.24
C VAL A 131 -15.20 -9.69 6.24
N VAL A 132 -14.65 -10.79 6.76
CA VAL A 132 -13.49 -10.75 7.67
C VAL A 132 -12.27 -10.16 6.96
N ARG A 133 -12.02 -10.55 5.71
CA ARG A 133 -10.92 -10.02 4.88
C ARG A 133 -11.09 -8.52 4.61
N LEU A 134 -12.31 -8.07 4.27
CA LEU A 134 -12.63 -6.65 4.12
C LEU A 134 -12.42 -5.85 5.40
N LYS A 135 -12.88 -6.37 6.56
CA LYS A 135 -12.68 -5.73 7.86
C LYS A 135 -11.20 -5.57 8.20
N THR A 136 -10.39 -6.57 7.87
CA THR A 136 -8.94 -6.55 8.12
C THR A 136 -8.26 -5.42 7.34
N TYR A 137 -8.68 -5.14 6.11
CA TYR A 137 -8.17 -3.99 5.35
C TYR A 137 -8.65 -2.66 5.94
N LEU A 138 -9.90 -2.57 6.40
CA LEU A 138 -10.47 -1.36 6.99
C LEU A 138 -9.80 -0.98 8.32
N GLU A 139 -9.50 -1.96 9.18
CA GLU A 139 -8.80 -1.74 10.46
C GLU A 139 -7.37 -1.22 10.25
N ARG A 140 -6.74 -1.62 9.15
CA ARG A 140 -5.36 -1.26 8.80
C ARG A 140 -5.25 0.02 7.95
N ALA A 141 -6.38 0.51 7.46
CA ALA A 141 -6.52 1.81 6.82
C ALA A 141 -7.77 2.50 7.38
N PRO A 142 -7.72 2.97 8.64
CA PRO A 142 -8.88 3.59 9.26
C PRO A 142 -9.38 4.74 8.39
N LEU A 143 -10.70 4.85 8.30
CA LEU A 143 -11.35 5.96 7.62
C LEU A 143 -10.95 7.25 8.35
N GLN A 144 -10.07 8.02 7.71
CA GLN A 144 -9.78 9.37 8.14
C GLN A 144 -10.90 10.26 7.62
N SER A 145 -11.37 11.18 8.46
CA SER A 145 -12.20 12.27 7.97
C SER A 145 -11.41 13.02 6.91
N ILE A 146 -12.04 13.27 5.76
CA ILE A 146 -11.48 14.21 4.80
C ILE A 146 -11.31 15.52 5.58
N PRO A 147 -10.09 16.07 5.69
CA PRO A 147 -9.87 17.30 6.43
C PRO A 147 -10.82 18.35 5.86
N VAL A 148 -11.57 19.02 6.74
CA VAL A 148 -12.51 20.06 6.32
C VAL A 148 -11.70 21.13 5.61
N VAL A 149 -11.85 21.21 4.30
CA VAL A 149 -11.36 22.34 3.53
C VAL A 149 -12.36 23.45 3.83
N ASP A 150 -11.96 24.45 4.60
CA ASP A 150 -12.79 25.56 5.03
C ASP A 150 -12.65 26.79 4.12
N VAL A 151 -11.58 26.82 3.32
CA VAL A 151 -11.31 27.88 2.34
C VAL A 151 -11.93 27.52 0.98
N PRO A 152 -12.91 28.30 0.48
CA PRO A 152 -13.46 28.14 -0.86
C PRO A 152 -12.38 28.10 -1.93
N PHE A 153 -12.52 27.18 -2.87
CA PHE A 153 -11.65 27.05 -4.03
C PHE A 153 -10.17 26.74 -3.70
N LYS A 154 -9.85 26.34 -2.46
CA LYS A 154 -8.51 25.87 -2.11
C LYS A 154 -8.19 24.53 -2.75
N ARG A 155 -9.16 23.60 -2.71
CA ARG A 155 -9.03 22.25 -3.27
C ARG A 155 -10.26 21.93 -4.09
N VAL A 156 -10.04 21.60 -5.36
CA VAL A 156 -11.11 21.24 -6.30
C VAL A 156 -10.88 19.81 -6.81
N ALA A 157 -11.95 19.04 -7.01
CA ALA A 157 -11.91 17.82 -7.80
C ALA A 157 -12.31 18.16 -9.23
N VAL A 158 -11.56 17.64 -10.21
CA VAL A 158 -11.88 17.73 -11.63
C VAL A 158 -12.03 16.32 -12.18
N ASP A 159 -13.10 16.09 -12.93
CA ASP A 159 -13.42 14.79 -13.52
C ASP A 159 -14.01 14.94 -14.93
N LEU A 160 -13.84 13.93 -15.78
CA LEU A 160 -14.32 13.89 -17.15
C LEU A 160 -15.36 12.78 -17.32
N VAL A 161 -16.60 13.18 -17.61
CA VAL A 161 -17.71 12.26 -17.85
C VAL A 161 -17.88 12.05 -19.35
N GLY A 162 -17.95 10.80 -19.82
CA GLY A 162 -18.32 10.45 -21.20
C GLY A 162 -17.57 9.22 -21.73
N PRO A 163 -17.78 8.86 -23.01
CA PRO A 163 -18.64 9.51 -24.00
C PRO A 163 -20.14 9.31 -23.71
N ILE A 164 -20.93 10.35 -23.94
CA ILE A 164 -22.39 10.36 -23.83
C ILE A 164 -22.99 9.96 -25.17
N ASP A 165 -23.89 8.97 -25.13
CA ASP A 165 -24.65 8.49 -26.28
C ASP A 165 -26.16 8.49 -25.95
N PRO A 166 -27.03 9.07 -26.81
CA PRO A 166 -26.70 9.80 -28.03
C PRO A 166 -25.99 11.13 -27.74
N THR A 167 -25.19 11.59 -28.71
CA THR A 167 -24.52 12.89 -28.67
C THR A 167 -25.53 14.04 -28.66
N SER A 168 -25.20 15.17 -28.02
CA SER A 168 -26.06 16.36 -28.04
C SER A 168 -26.27 16.91 -29.47
N GLU A 169 -27.28 17.75 -29.67
CA GLU A 169 -27.54 18.41 -30.97
C GLU A 169 -26.29 19.16 -31.48
N ASP A 170 -25.59 19.86 -30.59
CA ASP A 170 -24.35 20.59 -30.92
C ASP A 170 -23.08 19.72 -31.00
N GLY A 171 -23.17 18.40 -30.83
CA GLY A 171 -22.02 17.50 -30.94
C GLY A 171 -21.22 17.29 -29.64
N HIS A 172 -21.71 17.71 -28.48
CA HIS A 172 -21.03 17.47 -27.20
C HIS A 172 -21.24 16.03 -26.73
N ARG A 173 -20.12 15.39 -26.37
CA ARG A 173 -20.08 13.98 -25.97
C ARG A 173 -19.44 13.78 -24.61
N TYR A 174 -18.87 14.82 -24.01
CA TYR A 174 -18.19 14.74 -22.74
C TYR A 174 -18.60 15.91 -21.87
N ILE A 175 -18.42 15.78 -20.56
CA ILE A 175 -18.64 16.85 -19.60
C ILE A 175 -17.41 16.91 -18.69
N LEU A 176 -16.73 18.05 -18.69
CA LEU A 176 -15.73 18.36 -17.67
C LEU A 176 -16.47 18.86 -16.43
N THR A 177 -16.28 18.19 -15.31
CA THR A 177 -16.87 18.58 -14.04
C THR A 177 -15.79 19.07 -13.10
N LEU A 178 -16.09 20.11 -12.34
CA LEU A 178 -15.25 20.63 -11.26
C LEU A 178 -16.12 20.79 -10.01
N VAL A 179 -15.65 20.31 -8.87
CA VAL A 179 -16.35 20.43 -7.58
C VAL A 179 -15.40 20.99 -6.53
N ASP A 180 -15.76 22.10 -5.92
CA ASP A 180 -15.04 22.66 -4.77
C ASP A 180 -15.29 21.83 -3.50
N TYR A 181 -14.24 21.45 -2.78
CA TYR A 181 -14.38 20.64 -1.57
C TYR A 181 -14.98 21.40 -0.39
N ALA A 182 -14.75 22.72 -0.31
CA ALA A 182 -15.20 23.53 0.83
C ALA A 182 -16.68 23.87 0.74
N THR A 183 -17.09 24.45 -0.38
CA THR A 183 -18.46 24.93 -0.60
C THR A 183 -19.38 23.88 -1.21
N ARG A 184 -18.81 22.77 -1.72
CA ARG A 184 -19.52 21.78 -2.54
C ARG A 184 -20.12 22.37 -3.82
N TYR A 185 -19.62 23.51 -4.27
CA TYR A 185 -20.05 24.16 -5.50
C TYR A 185 -19.64 23.32 -6.73
N PRO A 186 -20.59 22.91 -7.60
CA PRO A 186 -20.31 22.20 -8.83
C PRO A 186 -20.29 23.14 -10.05
N GLU A 187 -19.35 22.91 -10.95
CA GLU A 187 -19.25 23.54 -12.27
C GLU A 187 -19.14 22.44 -13.33
N ALA A 188 -19.86 22.56 -14.45
CA ALA A 188 -19.84 21.56 -15.52
C ALA A 188 -19.74 22.24 -16.89
N VAL A 189 -18.79 21.80 -17.71
CA VAL A 189 -18.53 22.35 -19.04
C VAL A 189 -18.69 21.23 -20.09
N PRO A 190 -19.62 21.36 -21.04
CA PRO A 190 -19.80 20.35 -22.08
C PRO A 190 -18.67 20.43 -23.12
N LEU A 191 -18.08 19.29 -23.47
CA LEU A 191 -16.97 19.18 -24.40
C LEU A 191 -17.31 18.24 -25.58
N LYS A 192 -16.83 18.58 -26.78
CA LYS A 192 -16.95 17.72 -27.98
C LYS A 192 -15.83 16.68 -28.04
N ARG A 193 -14.67 17.00 -27.46
CA ARG A 193 -13.45 16.19 -27.38
C ARG A 193 -12.79 16.35 -26.02
N ILE A 194 -11.89 15.43 -25.66
CA ILE A 194 -11.17 15.41 -24.37
C ILE A 194 -9.65 15.49 -24.55
N ASP A 195 -9.19 16.09 -25.65
CA ASP A 195 -7.77 16.39 -25.82
C ASP A 195 -7.30 17.45 -24.79
N ALA A 196 -6.00 17.43 -24.47
CA ALA A 196 -5.44 18.26 -23.40
C ALA A 196 -5.65 19.76 -23.62
N GLU A 197 -5.64 20.22 -24.88
CA GLU A 197 -5.88 21.61 -25.26
C GLU A 197 -7.32 22.04 -24.93
N THR A 198 -8.30 21.26 -25.38
CA THR A 198 -9.73 21.52 -25.11
C THR A 198 -10.01 21.54 -23.59
N VAL A 199 -9.41 20.61 -22.84
CA VAL A 199 -9.58 20.56 -21.38
C VAL A 199 -8.91 21.76 -20.70
N ALA A 200 -7.71 22.15 -21.14
CA ALA A 200 -7.01 23.31 -20.60
C ALA A 200 -7.79 24.61 -20.82
N GLU A 201 -8.34 24.83 -22.02
CA GLU A 201 -9.16 26.02 -22.33
C GLU A 201 -10.40 26.09 -21.42
N ALA A 202 -11.08 24.96 -21.22
CA ALA A 202 -12.23 24.87 -20.34
C ALA A 202 -11.87 25.21 -18.89
N LEU A 203 -10.75 24.67 -18.38
CA LEU A 203 -10.26 24.97 -17.04
C LEU A 203 -9.86 26.43 -16.87
N VAL A 204 -9.17 27.02 -17.85
CA VAL A 204 -8.81 28.45 -17.84
C VAL A 204 -10.05 29.33 -17.77
N ASN A 205 -11.11 28.99 -18.50
CA ASN A 205 -12.38 29.72 -18.43
C ASN A 205 -12.99 29.66 -17.01
N ILE A 206 -13.05 28.47 -16.41
CA ILE A 206 -13.54 28.29 -15.05
C ILE A 206 -12.70 29.10 -14.06
N TYR A 207 -11.37 29.01 -14.14
CA TYR A 207 -10.46 29.70 -13.24
C TYR A 207 -10.49 31.22 -13.38
N SER A 208 -10.78 31.71 -14.59
CA SER A 208 -10.96 33.15 -14.82
C SER A 208 -12.17 33.72 -14.08
N ARG A 209 -13.18 32.90 -13.79
CA ARG A 209 -14.39 33.30 -13.05
C ARG A 209 -14.27 33.06 -11.54
N LEU A 210 -13.70 31.92 -11.15
CA LEU A 210 -13.72 31.44 -9.77
C LEU A 210 -12.39 31.66 -9.01
N GLY A 211 -11.32 32.02 -9.72
CA GLY A 211 -9.96 32.07 -9.20
C GLY A 211 -9.15 30.83 -9.57
N VAL A 212 -7.89 30.76 -9.17
CA VAL A 212 -7.00 29.61 -9.42
C VAL A 212 -6.94 28.76 -8.15
N PRO A 213 -7.21 27.44 -8.22
CA PRO A 213 -7.18 26.61 -7.03
C PRO A 213 -5.74 26.36 -6.58
N LYS A 214 -5.54 26.14 -5.28
CA LYS A 214 -4.21 25.76 -4.76
C LYS A 214 -3.88 24.29 -5.04
N GLU A 215 -4.90 23.45 -5.06
CA GLU A 215 -4.78 22.01 -5.24
C GLU A 215 -5.90 21.51 -6.16
N ILE A 216 -5.52 20.72 -7.17
CA ILE A 216 -6.46 20.06 -8.08
C ILE A 216 -6.32 18.56 -7.87
N LEU A 217 -7.43 17.89 -7.59
CA LEU A 217 -7.53 16.44 -7.57
C LEU A 217 -8.16 15.98 -8.88
N THR A 218 -7.42 15.17 -9.65
CA THR A 218 -7.93 14.50 -10.85
C THR A 218 -7.84 13.00 -10.67
N ASP A 219 -8.57 12.24 -11.47
CA ASP A 219 -8.56 10.77 -11.49
C ASP A 219 -7.30 10.18 -12.16
N GLN A 220 -6.28 10.99 -12.47
CA GLN A 220 -5.09 10.62 -13.25
C GLN A 220 -5.40 10.01 -14.62
N GLY A 221 -6.54 10.35 -15.23
CA GLY A 221 -6.78 10.05 -16.65
C GLY A 221 -5.60 10.54 -17.52
N THR A 222 -5.30 9.83 -18.62
CA THR A 222 -4.15 10.12 -19.51
C THR A 222 -4.12 11.57 -20.01
N GLN A 223 -5.28 12.23 -20.07
CA GLN A 223 -5.44 13.63 -20.50
C GLN A 223 -4.97 14.65 -19.46
N PHE A 224 -4.77 14.24 -18.20
CA PHE A 224 -4.23 15.07 -17.11
C PHE A 224 -2.74 14.81 -16.84
N MET A 225 -2.12 13.89 -17.59
CA MET A 225 -0.71 13.52 -17.46
C MET A 225 0.10 14.17 -18.57
N SER A 226 0.38 15.47 -18.47
CA SER A 226 1.53 16.04 -19.20
C SER A 226 2.78 15.69 -18.40
N ILE A 227 3.67 14.88 -18.98
CA ILE A 227 5.02 14.69 -18.45
C ILE A 227 5.67 16.07 -18.39
N GLN A 228 5.78 16.63 -17.19
CA GLN A 228 6.58 17.81 -16.94
C GLN A 228 8.04 17.35 -16.93
N SER A 229 8.67 17.38 -18.10
CA SER A 229 10.11 17.53 -18.18
C SER A 229 10.44 19.01 -18.14
N LEU A 230 11.07 19.40 -17.03
CA LEU A 230 11.71 20.69 -16.67
C LEU A 230 10.82 21.70 -15.94
#